data_AF-U1MZL4-F1
#
_entry.id   AF-U1MZL4-F1
#
_cell.length_a   1.000
_cell.length_b   1.000
_cell.length_c   1.000
_cell.angle_alpha   90.00
_cell.angle_beta   90.00
_cell.angle_gamma   90.00
#
_symmetry.space_group_name_H-M   'P 1'
#
loop_
_entity.id
_entity.type
_entity.pdbx_description
1 polymer ?
#
loop_
_entity_poly.entity_id
_entity_poly.type
_entity_poly.pdbx_seq_one_letter_code
_entity_poly.pdbx_strand_id
1 'polypeptide(L)'
;MNRPNVVLVVLDTARRDRVSAYGYDRETTPNFDQFATDATLYTDPVTQAPWSVPSHASLFTGAYPAEHGASTVRPVFGADAPLAERLRRGGYATAAVSANPYVRPANGFARGFEEFHGPSRPRGAAVPAPVVDKLSRITRPTVHKLTAARLRRPLERLFGLVKRRDAPTVGTNTDGPVADWLPAQVASVVARLSEPYFLFVNITTAHLPRSPAPAALERFVDPELRETPVVPNERTNALRDGLSERERQALTQLYDADLRTADTQLGEVLAIVDDAFVAVVSDHGEHLGEFGLVGHQYSVFEPA
;
A
#
# COMPACT_ATOMS: atom_id res chain seq x y z
N MET A 1 -23.19 -28.36 -10.05
CA MET A 1 -22.08 -28.02 -9.13
C MET A 1 -22.40 -26.67 -8.53
N ASN A 2 -22.33 -26.53 -7.20
CA ASN A 2 -22.47 -25.23 -6.55
C ASN A 2 -21.29 -24.36 -6.97
N ARG A 3 -21.52 -23.07 -7.27
CA ARG A 3 -20.45 -22.13 -7.62
C ARG A 3 -19.70 -21.76 -6.34
N PRO A 4 -18.36 -21.73 -6.33
CA PRO A 4 -17.62 -21.39 -5.12
C PRO A 4 -17.71 -19.90 -4.82
N ASN A 5 -17.54 -19.55 -3.55
CA ASN A 5 -17.19 -18.20 -3.12
C ASN A 5 -15.83 -17.81 -3.72
N VAL A 6 -15.64 -16.53 -4.05
CA VAL A 6 -14.41 -16.03 -4.68
C VAL A 6 -13.85 -14.90 -3.84
N VAL A 7 -12.59 -14.99 -3.44
CA VAL A 7 -11.92 -13.97 -2.65
C VAL A 7 -10.64 -13.53 -3.33
N LEU A 8 -10.49 -12.22 -3.53
CA LEU A 8 -9.26 -11.60 -3.99
C LEU A 8 -8.65 -10.80 -2.83
N VAL A 9 -7.50 -11.27 -2.32
CA VAL A 9 -6.72 -10.58 -1.29
C VAL A 9 -5.51 -9.91 -1.92
N VAL A 10 -5.35 -8.61 -1.66
CA VAL A 10 -4.18 -7.83 -2.06
C VAL A 10 -3.38 -7.49 -0.81
N LEU A 11 -2.09 -7.83 -0.83
CA LEU A 11 -1.08 -7.32 0.11
C LEU A 11 -0.40 -6.11 -0.54
N ASP A 12 -0.80 -4.91 -0.14
CA ASP A 12 -0.30 -3.65 -0.70
C ASP A 12 1.22 -3.54 -0.48
N THR A 13 2.00 -3.23 -1.52
CA THR A 13 3.47 -3.09 -1.49
C THR A 13 4.29 -4.34 -1.10
N ALA A 14 3.70 -5.53 -1.05
CA ALA A 14 4.42 -6.76 -0.72
C ALA A 14 5.44 -7.16 -1.81
N ARG A 15 6.71 -7.17 -1.44
CA ARG A 15 7.85 -7.54 -2.27
C ARG A 15 7.99 -9.05 -2.33
N ARG A 16 8.02 -9.62 -3.53
CA ARG A 16 8.23 -11.06 -3.74
C ARG A 16 9.52 -11.56 -3.10
N ASP A 17 10.63 -10.83 -3.22
CA ASP A 17 11.93 -11.21 -2.66
C ASP A 17 11.97 -11.20 -1.12
N ARG A 18 10.91 -10.69 -0.47
CA ARG A 18 10.76 -10.62 0.98
C ARG A 18 9.71 -11.58 1.54
N VAL A 19 9.12 -12.43 0.71
CA VAL A 19 8.14 -13.45 1.10
C VAL A 19 8.87 -14.79 1.25
N SER A 20 8.75 -15.45 2.41
CA SER A 20 9.55 -16.63 2.75
C SER A 20 9.30 -17.84 1.84
N ALA A 21 8.08 -18.05 1.35
CA ALA A 21 7.78 -19.05 0.32
C ALA A 21 8.54 -18.88 -1.00
N TYR A 22 9.06 -17.68 -1.31
CA TYR A 22 9.91 -17.44 -2.48
C TYR A 22 11.42 -17.54 -2.17
N GLY A 23 11.79 -18.00 -0.98
CA GLY A 23 13.18 -18.24 -0.58
C GLY A 23 13.82 -17.11 0.22
N TYR A 24 13.03 -16.21 0.81
CA TYR A 24 13.57 -15.22 1.73
C TYR A 24 14.00 -15.86 3.06
N ASP A 25 15.21 -15.56 3.53
CA ASP A 25 15.82 -16.22 4.69
C ASP A 25 15.10 -15.93 6.03
N ARG A 26 14.33 -14.83 6.08
CA ARG A 26 13.57 -14.46 7.29
C ARG A 26 12.12 -14.91 7.12
N GLU A 27 11.55 -15.48 8.18
CA GLU A 27 10.16 -15.95 8.24
C GLU A 27 9.16 -14.78 8.37
N THR A 28 9.13 -13.91 7.36
CA THR A 28 8.25 -12.74 7.27
C THR A 28 6.81 -13.12 6.98
N THR A 29 6.55 -14.24 6.30
CA THR A 29 5.20 -14.56 5.78
C THR A 29 4.72 -16.00 6.02
N PRO A 30 4.78 -16.56 7.23
CA PRO A 30 4.43 -17.98 7.42
C PRO A 30 2.95 -18.31 7.20
N ASN A 31 2.02 -17.35 7.34
CA ASN A 31 0.61 -17.62 7.01
C ASN A 31 0.43 -17.75 5.49
N PHE A 32 1.08 -16.89 4.71
CA PHE A 32 1.17 -17.03 3.25
C PHE A 32 1.87 -18.35 2.87
N ASP A 33 2.95 -18.71 3.55
CA ASP A 33 3.69 -19.95 3.27
C ASP A 33 2.80 -21.18 3.50
N GLN A 34 2.03 -21.19 4.58
CA GLN A 34 1.05 -22.24 4.86
C GLN A 34 -0.08 -22.26 3.84
N PHE A 35 -0.58 -21.10 3.39
CA PHE A 35 -1.56 -21.02 2.32
C PHE A 35 -1.00 -21.57 1.00
N ALA A 36 0.27 -21.27 0.71
CA ALA A 36 0.94 -21.66 -0.51
C ALA A 36 1.16 -23.18 -0.63
N THR A 37 1.12 -23.95 0.47
CA THR A 37 1.30 -25.42 0.42
C THR A 37 0.17 -26.12 -0.33
N ASP A 38 -1.05 -25.57 -0.26
CA ASP A 38 -2.25 -26.10 -0.91
C ASP A 38 -2.70 -25.26 -2.12
N ALA A 39 -1.97 -24.18 -2.44
CA ALA A 39 -2.26 -23.28 -3.55
C ALA A 39 -1.28 -23.46 -4.73
N THR A 40 -1.62 -22.88 -5.87
CA THR A 40 -0.66 -22.72 -6.97
C THR A 40 0.16 -21.46 -6.76
N LEU A 41 1.47 -21.63 -6.51
CA LEU A 41 2.41 -20.53 -6.36
C LEU A 41 2.96 -20.09 -7.73
N TYR A 42 2.69 -18.84 -8.12
CA TYR A 42 3.24 -18.24 -9.34
C TYR A 42 4.59 -17.61 -9.04
N THR A 43 5.65 -18.04 -9.74
CA THR A 43 7.02 -17.62 -9.44
C THR A 43 7.46 -16.34 -10.14
N ASP A 44 6.75 -15.85 -11.15
CA ASP A 44 7.16 -14.65 -11.89
C ASP A 44 5.97 -13.70 -12.22
N PRO A 45 5.18 -13.27 -11.21
CA PRO A 45 4.08 -12.33 -11.43
C PRO A 45 4.62 -10.89 -11.59
N VAL A 46 4.15 -10.19 -12.63
CA VAL A 46 4.54 -8.80 -12.92
C VAL A 46 3.33 -7.87 -12.78
N THR A 47 3.50 -6.77 -12.04
CA THR A 47 2.48 -5.72 -11.93
C THR A 47 2.42 -4.85 -13.18
N GLN A 48 1.23 -4.37 -13.53
CA GLN A 48 1.04 -3.47 -14.68
C GLN A 48 1.38 -2.01 -14.38
N ALA A 49 1.54 -1.66 -13.10
CA ALA A 49 2.00 -0.34 -12.72
C ALA A 49 2.63 -0.34 -11.32
N PRO A 50 3.71 0.44 -11.09
CA PRO A 50 4.35 0.54 -9.78
C PRO A 50 3.61 1.52 -8.85
N TRP A 51 2.28 1.60 -8.93
CA TRP A 51 1.44 2.52 -8.15
C TRP A 51 0.04 1.94 -7.95
N SER A 52 -0.53 2.10 -6.75
CA SER A 52 -1.73 1.39 -6.33
C SER A 52 -2.93 1.62 -7.25
N VAL A 53 -3.21 2.87 -7.65
CA VAL A 53 -4.41 3.18 -8.47
C VAL A 53 -4.41 2.49 -9.84
N PRO A 54 -3.40 2.68 -10.71
CA PRO A 54 -3.33 1.99 -11.99
C PRO A 54 -3.18 0.47 -11.83
N SER A 55 -2.42 -0.01 -10.84
CA SER A 55 -2.27 -1.46 -10.61
C SER A 55 -3.60 -2.12 -10.26
N HIS A 56 -4.34 -1.57 -9.29
CA HIS A 56 -5.66 -2.06 -8.93
C HIS A 56 -6.64 -1.94 -10.10
N ALA A 57 -6.59 -0.84 -10.86
CA ALA A 57 -7.43 -0.71 -12.06
C ALA A 57 -7.13 -1.84 -13.07
N SER A 58 -5.87 -2.23 -13.27
CA SER A 58 -5.54 -3.39 -14.11
C SER A 58 -6.09 -4.70 -13.52
N LEU A 59 -5.99 -4.92 -12.20
CA LEU A 59 -6.60 -6.09 -11.53
C LEU A 59 -8.12 -6.17 -11.76
N PHE A 60 -8.83 -5.04 -11.63
CA PHE A 60 -10.29 -5.01 -11.78
C PHE A 60 -10.76 -5.01 -13.23
N THR A 61 -9.95 -4.58 -14.19
CA THR A 61 -10.39 -4.45 -15.58
C THR A 61 -9.86 -5.55 -16.49
N GLY A 62 -8.75 -6.20 -16.10
CA GLY A 62 -7.99 -7.09 -16.96
C GLY A 62 -7.32 -6.36 -18.14
N ALA A 63 -7.17 -5.04 -18.06
CA ALA A 63 -6.63 -4.19 -19.11
C ALA A 63 -5.36 -3.46 -18.65
N TYR A 64 -4.53 -3.02 -19.60
CA TYR A 64 -3.33 -2.26 -19.29
C TYR A 64 -3.66 -0.80 -18.90
N PRO A 65 -2.74 -0.09 -18.20
CA PRO A 65 -2.92 1.33 -17.87
C PRO A 65 -3.23 2.25 -19.04
N ALA A 66 -2.69 1.95 -20.22
CA ALA A 66 -2.97 2.69 -21.45
C ALA A 66 -4.43 2.56 -21.91
N GLU A 67 -5.10 1.45 -21.59
CA GLU A 67 -6.47 1.17 -21.99
C GLU A 67 -7.49 1.72 -20.99
N HIS A 68 -7.28 1.45 -19.69
CA HIS A 68 -8.21 1.90 -18.66
C HIS A 68 -7.96 3.35 -18.20
N GLY A 69 -6.82 3.96 -18.53
CA GLY A 69 -6.54 5.39 -18.39
C GLY A 69 -6.33 5.92 -16.97
N ALA A 70 -6.50 5.09 -15.94
CA ALA A 70 -6.13 5.43 -14.57
C ALA A 70 -4.62 5.69 -14.43
N SER A 71 -4.29 6.74 -13.68
CA SER A 71 -2.93 7.20 -13.39
C SER A 71 -2.91 8.02 -12.10
N THR A 72 -1.74 8.51 -11.70
CA THR A 72 -1.60 9.45 -10.57
C THR A 72 -2.38 10.75 -10.79
N VAL A 73 -2.45 11.25 -12.02
CA VAL A 73 -3.15 12.51 -12.36
C VAL A 73 -4.64 12.28 -12.58
N ARG A 74 -5.01 11.11 -13.09
CA ARG A 74 -6.40 10.70 -13.33
C ARG A 74 -6.70 9.45 -12.52
N PRO A 75 -7.09 9.57 -11.24
CA PRO A 75 -7.24 8.42 -10.35
C PRO A 75 -8.58 7.69 -10.53
N VAL A 76 -9.09 7.63 -11.76
CA VAL A 76 -10.33 6.96 -12.13
C VAL A 76 -10.08 6.17 -13.40
N PHE A 77 -10.56 4.93 -13.46
CA PHE A 77 -10.41 4.04 -14.61
C PHE A 77 -11.69 3.95 -15.45
N GLY A 78 -11.51 3.79 -16.76
CA GLY A 78 -12.55 3.42 -17.70
C GLY A 78 -12.57 1.91 -17.91
N ALA A 79 -13.77 1.32 -17.92
CA ALA A 79 -14.00 -0.06 -18.32
C ALA A 79 -15.50 -0.31 -18.52
N ASP A 80 -15.86 -1.10 -19.52
CA ASP A 80 -17.26 -1.46 -19.80
C ASP A 80 -17.90 -2.22 -18.63
N ALA A 81 -17.17 -3.18 -18.07
CA ALA A 81 -17.57 -3.94 -16.89
C ALA A 81 -16.32 -4.42 -16.12
N PRO A 82 -15.99 -3.82 -14.96
CA PRO A 82 -14.95 -4.32 -14.07
C PRO A 82 -15.33 -5.69 -13.48
N LEU A 83 -14.36 -6.39 -12.92
CA LEU A 83 -14.46 -7.74 -12.36
C LEU A 83 -15.66 -7.89 -11.42
N ALA A 84 -15.83 -6.97 -10.48
CA ALA A 84 -16.95 -6.98 -9.54
C ALA A 84 -18.30 -6.86 -10.25
N GLU A 85 -18.43 -5.99 -11.26
CA GLU A 85 -19.68 -5.90 -12.05
C GLU A 85 -19.95 -7.19 -12.83
N ARG A 86 -18.91 -7.84 -13.38
CA ARG A 86 -19.05 -9.11 -14.11
C ARG A 86 -19.51 -10.22 -13.18
N LEU A 87 -18.92 -10.33 -11.98
CA LEU A 87 -19.32 -11.33 -10.98
C LEU A 87 -20.73 -11.08 -10.47
N ARG A 88 -21.09 -9.81 -10.20
CA ARG A 88 -22.45 -9.43 -9.81
C ARG A 88 -23.49 -9.80 -10.88
N ARG A 89 -23.22 -9.51 -12.15
CA ARG A 89 -24.06 -9.96 -13.29
C ARG A 89 -24.12 -11.49 -13.40
N GLY A 90 -23.09 -12.18 -12.93
CA GLY A 90 -23.03 -13.63 -12.79
C GLY A 90 -23.83 -14.19 -11.62
N GLY A 91 -24.45 -13.36 -10.78
CA GLY A 91 -25.26 -13.78 -9.64
C GLY A 91 -24.49 -13.91 -8.31
N TYR A 92 -23.32 -13.29 -8.20
CA TYR A 92 -22.57 -13.20 -6.94
C TYR A 92 -23.03 -12.00 -6.11
N ALA A 93 -23.19 -12.17 -4.80
CA ALA A 93 -23.16 -11.04 -3.87
C ALA A 93 -21.75 -10.43 -3.89
N THR A 94 -21.60 -9.11 -3.73
CA THR A 94 -20.30 -8.47 -3.94
C THR A 94 -19.96 -7.47 -2.84
N ALA A 95 -18.82 -7.66 -2.19
CA ALA A 95 -18.31 -6.73 -1.19
C ALA A 95 -16.82 -6.43 -1.33
N ALA A 96 -16.43 -5.26 -0.86
CA ALA A 96 -15.03 -4.83 -0.77
C ALA A 96 -14.71 -4.34 0.65
N VAL A 97 -13.55 -4.76 1.17
CA VAL A 97 -12.96 -4.25 2.40
C VAL A 97 -11.52 -3.81 2.08
N SER A 98 -11.27 -2.50 2.07
CA SER A 98 -9.95 -1.97 1.70
C SER A 98 -9.44 -0.98 2.74
N ALA A 99 -8.21 -1.18 3.21
CA ALA A 99 -7.51 -0.19 4.04
C ALA A 99 -6.83 0.92 3.22
N ASN A 100 -6.81 0.82 1.88
CA ASN A 100 -6.12 1.77 1.00
C ASN A 100 -6.99 3.02 0.73
N PRO A 101 -6.52 4.24 1.08
CA PRO A 101 -7.30 5.47 0.90
C PRO A 101 -7.49 5.88 -0.57
N TYR A 102 -6.77 5.27 -1.51
CA TYR A 102 -6.92 5.45 -2.95
C TYR A 102 -7.79 4.38 -3.61
N VAL A 103 -7.95 3.22 -3.00
CA VAL A 103 -8.88 2.18 -3.46
C VAL A 103 -10.22 2.43 -2.80
N ARG A 104 -11.00 3.35 -3.38
CA ARG A 104 -12.22 3.90 -2.79
C ARG A 104 -13.29 4.24 -3.83
N PRO A 105 -14.56 4.45 -3.43
CA PRO A 105 -15.64 4.78 -4.36
C PRO A 105 -15.35 6.02 -5.23
N ALA A 106 -14.76 7.06 -4.65
CA ALA A 106 -14.43 8.31 -5.35
C ALA A 106 -13.42 8.14 -6.51
N ASN A 107 -12.68 7.04 -6.51
CA ASN A 107 -11.69 6.70 -7.54
C ASN A 107 -12.21 5.62 -8.52
N GLY A 108 -13.51 5.29 -8.44
CA GLY A 108 -14.17 4.33 -9.35
C GLY A 108 -14.17 2.87 -8.87
N PHE A 109 -13.57 2.56 -7.72
CA PHE A 109 -13.43 1.17 -7.24
C PHE A 109 -14.68 0.55 -6.62
N ALA A 110 -15.73 1.33 -6.36
CA ALA A 110 -17.01 0.78 -5.87
C ALA A 110 -17.89 0.17 -6.97
N ARG A 111 -17.48 0.30 -8.23
CA ARG A 111 -18.24 -0.19 -9.38
C ARG A 111 -18.41 -1.70 -9.30
N GLY A 112 -19.67 -2.14 -9.18
CA GLY A 112 -20.03 -3.55 -9.14
C GLY A 112 -20.08 -4.16 -7.75
N PHE A 113 -19.71 -3.42 -6.69
CA PHE A 113 -19.87 -3.85 -5.30
C PHE A 113 -21.21 -3.38 -4.73
N GLU A 114 -21.83 -4.23 -3.91
CA GLU A 114 -23.03 -3.92 -3.14
C GLU A 114 -22.68 -3.26 -1.81
N GLU A 115 -21.58 -3.71 -1.20
CA GLU A 115 -20.99 -3.10 -0.01
C GLU A 115 -19.53 -2.71 -0.28
N PHE A 116 -19.14 -1.51 0.15
CA PHE A 116 -17.74 -1.05 0.09
C PHE A 116 -17.34 -0.44 1.42
N HIS A 117 -16.37 -1.07 2.08
CA HIS A 117 -15.86 -0.67 3.40
C HIS A 117 -14.43 -0.17 3.25
N GLY A 118 -14.22 1.10 3.59
CA GLY A 118 -12.92 1.76 3.61
C GLY A 118 -12.57 2.31 4.98
N PRO A 119 -11.37 2.88 5.18
CA PRO A 119 -11.03 3.52 6.44
C PRO A 119 -12.02 4.64 6.77
N SER A 120 -12.57 4.63 7.99
CA SER A 120 -13.59 5.58 8.46
C SER A 120 -13.10 7.03 8.58
N ARG A 121 -11.81 7.29 8.36
CA ARG A 121 -11.20 8.61 8.34
C ARG A 121 -10.25 8.73 7.14
N PRO A 122 -10.30 9.84 6.37
CA PRO A 122 -9.19 10.15 5.47
C PRO A 122 -7.92 10.30 6.29
N ARG A 123 -6.90 9.47 6.04
CA ARG A 123 -5.54 9.74 6.53
C ARG A 123 -5.08 11.06 5.93
N GLY A 124 -4.78 12.01 6.83
CA GLY A 124 -4.46 13.38 6.47
C GLY A 124 -5.72 14.21 6.21
N ALA A 125 -6.22 14.87 7.24
CA ALA A 125 -6.77 16.20 7.03
C ALA A 125 -5.66 17.02 6.36
N ALA A 126 -5.70 17.10 5.03
CA ALA A 126 -5.02 18.17 4.34
C ALA A 126 -5.46 19.45 5.05
N VAL A 127 -4.48 20.22 5.56
CA VAL A 127 -4.72 21.59 6.00
C VAL A 127 -5.65 22.21 4.96
N PRO A 128 -6.85 22.68 5.34
CA PRO A 128 -7.81 23.11 4.36
C PRO A 128 -7.15 24.17 3.48
N ALA A 129 -7.32 24.02 2.16
CA ALA A 129 -6.77 24.89 1.13
C ALA A 129 -6.89 26.41 1.38
N PRO A 130 -7.83 26.97 2.19
CA PRO A 130 -7.93 28.41 2.37
C PRO A 130 -6.76 29.05 3.13
N VAL A 131 -5.91 28.30 3.84
CA VAL A 131 -4.79 28.89 4.59
C VAL A 131 -3.56 29.12 3.69
N VAL A 132 -3.32 28.21 2.75
CA VAL A 132 -2.19 28.31 1.80
C VAL A 132 -2.52 29.27 0.66
N ASP A 133 -3.78 29.31 0.20
CA ASP A 133 -4.20 30.19 -0.90
C ASP A 133 -4.26 31.68 -0.50
N LYS A 134 -4.38 31.98 0.80
CA LYS A 134 -4.39 33.35 1.32
C LYS A 134 -2.98 33.96 1.42
N LEU A 135 -1.96 33.14 1.67
CA LEU A 135 -0.56 33.53 1.69
C LEU A 135 0.06 33.65 0.29
N SER A 136 -0.38 32.81 -0.66
CA SER A 136 0.10 32.83 -2.05
C SER A 136 -0.42 34.04 -2.85
N ARG A 137 -1.57 34.61 -2.47
CA ARG A 137 -2.16 35.80 -3.13
C ARG A 137 -1.49 37.12 -2.78
N ILE A 138 -0.70 37.18 -1.70
CA ILE A 138 0.00 38.41 -1.30
C ILE A 138 1.31 38.60 -2.09
N THR A 139 1.75 37.61 -2.87
CA THR A 139 3.07 37.65 -3.51
C THR A 139 3.09 37.23 -4.99
N ARG A 140 2.44 38.00 -5.87
CA ARG A 140 2.81 38.08 -7.30
C ARG A 140 2.21 39.35 -7.94
N PRO A 141 3.04 40.24 -8.55
CA PRO A 141 3.84 39.83 -9.69
C PRO A 141 5.24 40.47 -9.90
N THR A 142 5.93 41.08 -8.93
CA THR A 142 7.18 41.85 -9.27
C THR A 142 8.53 41.17 -8.95
N VAL A 143 8.62 40.18 -8.05
CA VAL A 143 9.95 39.76 -7.50
C VAL A 143 10.48 38.43 -8.05
N HIS A 144 9.73 37.71 -8.89
CA HIS A 144 9.97 36.27 -9.10
C HIS A 144 11.04 35.86 -10.12
N LYS A 145 11.88 36.76 -10.65
CA LYS A 145 12.88 36.36 -11.67
C LYS A 145 14.35 36.39 -11.24
N LEU A 146 14.73 37.07 -10.15
CA LEU A 146 16.16 37.26 -9.85
C LEU A 146 16.62 36.85 -8.43
N THR A 147 15.72 36.79 -7.43
CA THR A 147 16.09 36.48 -6.04
C THR A 147 15.76 35.05 -5.60
N ALA A 148 14.77 34.41 -6.24
CA ALA A 148 14.30 33.09 -5.85
C ALA A 148 15.39 32.01 -5.98
N ALA A 149 16.21 32.00 -7.03
CA ALA A 149 17.22 30.95 -7.22
C ALA A 149 18.36 31.00 -6.17
N ARG A 150 18.75 32.19 -5.70
CA ARG A 150 19.84 32.37 -4.73
C ARG A 150 19.40 32.13 -3.28
N LEU A 151 18.17 32.48 -2.92
CA LEU A 151 17.64 32.23 -1.58
C LEU A 151 16.97 30.86 -1.43
N ARG A 152 16.50 30.24 -2.52
CA ARG A 152 15.84 28.92 -2.47
C ARG A 152 16.76 27.81 -1.97
N ARG A 153 18.03 27.77 -2.40
CA ARG A 153 18.97 26.73 -1.93
C ARG A 153 19.27 26.80 -0.42
N PRO A 154 19.58 27.96 0.19
CA PRO A 154 19.75 28.05 1.64
C PRO A 154 18.42 27.83 2.39
N LEU A 155 17.27 28.27 1.85
CA LEU A 155 15.96 27.95 2.45
C LEU A 155 15.66 26.45 2.40
N GLU A 156 15.89 25.77 1.27
CA GLU A 156 15.73 24.32 1.12
C GLU A 156 16.68 23.54 2.04
N ARG A 157 17.91 24.03 2.25
CA ARG A 157 18.82 23.46 3.26
C ARG A 157 18.31 23.67 4.68
N LEU A 158 17.79 24.85 5.01
CA LEU A 158 17.22 25.14 6.33
C LEU A 158 15.95 24.31 6.58
N PHE A 159 15.05 24.22 5.60
CA PHE A 159 13.85 23.36 5.64
C PHE A 159 14.21 21.87 5.64
N GLY A 160 15.28 21.46 4.96
CA GLY A 160 15.81 20.10 4.99
C GLY A 160 16.42 19.74 6.35
N LEU A 161 17.08 20.68 7.03
CA LEU A 161 17.60 20.54 8.39
C LEU A 161 16.48 20.45 9.43
N VAL A 162 15.38 21.18 9.25
CA VAL A 162 14.17 21.07 10.10
C VAL A 162 13.44 19.75 9.83
N LYS A 163 13.24 19.34 8.56
CA LYS A 163 12.63 18.05 8.22
C LYS A 163 13.43 16.82 8.68
N ARG A 164 14.77 16.91 8.72
CA ARG A 164 15.60 15.83 9.29
C ARG A 164 15.40 15.66 10.79
N ARG A 165 14.95 16.70 11.50
CA ARG A 165 14.65 16.66 12.93
C ARG A 165 13.28 16.03 13.24
N ASP A 166 12.37 16.06 12.26
CA ASP A 166 10.99 15.55 12.38
C ASP A 166 10.74 14.28 11.55
N ALA A 167 11.79 13.61 11.08
CA ALA A 167 11.64 12.32 10.40
C ALA A 167 11.24 11.25 11.43
N PRO A 168 10.08 10.56 11.29
CA PRO A 168 9.77 9.40 12.11
C PRO A 168 10.96 8.45 12.21
N THR A 169 11.29 8.09 13.45
CA THR A 169 12.23 7.01 13.72
C THR A 169 11.49 5.68 13.61
N VAL A 170 12.25 4.59 13.48
CA VAL A 170 11.70 3.24 13.43
C VAL A 170 10.87 2.98 14.69
N GLY A 171 9.54 3.01 14.55
CA GLY A 171 8.60 2.78 15.65
C GLY A 171 7.88 4.01 16.22
N THR A 172 8.06 5.22 15.68
CA THR A 172 7.36 6.43 16.20
C THR A 172 6.09 6.82 15.47
N ASN A 173 5.40 5.89 14.79
CA ASN A 173 4.10 6.23 14.21
C ASN A 173 3.04 6.29 15.33
N THR A 174 2.74 7.52 15.77
CA THR A 174 1.80 7.83 16.86
C THR A 174 0.32 7.61 16.52
N ASP A 175 0.02 7.19 15.29
CA ASP A 175 -1.34 6.93 14.82
C ASP A 175 -1.83 5.48 15.13
N GLY A 176 -1.02 4.69 15.84
CA GLY A 176 -1.32 3.29 16.16
C GLY A 176 -1.02 2.33 15.00
N PRO A 177 -1.13 1.00 15.23
CA PRO A 177 -0.95 0.01 14.18
C PRO A 177 -1.92 0.27 13.01
N VAL A 178 -1.44 0.05 11.78
CA VAL A 178 -2.30 0.09 10.60
C VAL A 178 -3.31 -1.06 10.68
N ALA A 179 -4.52 -0.71 11.10
CA ALA A 179 -5.77 -1.42 10.85
C ALA A 179 -5.95 -2.86 11.40
N ASP A 180 -5.90 -3.06 12.72
CA ASP A 180 -6.49 -4.25 13.39
C ASP A 180 -7.99 -4.45 13.07
N TRP A 181 -8.66 -3.43 12.53
CA TRP A 181 -10.08 -3.48 12.19
C TRP A 181 -10.39 -4.35 10.98
N LEU A 182 -9.42 -4.56 10.06
CA LEU A 182 -9.71 -5.14 8.74
C LEU A 182 -10.21 -6.59 8.83
N PRO A 183 -9.54 -7.52 9.54
CA PRO A 183 -10.05 -8.88 9.69
C PRO A 183 -11.43 -8.93 10.35
N ALA A 184 -11.67 -8.10 11.38
CA ALA A 184 -12.98 -8.00 12.03
C ALA A 184 -14.08 -7.49 11.07
N GLN A 185 -13.76 -6.52 10.20
CA GLN A 185 -14.69 -6.05 9.18
C GLN A 185 -14.96 -7.12 8.12
N VAL A 186 -13.94 -7.89 7.72
CA VAL A 186 -14.10 -9.05 6.82
C VAL A 186 -15.06 -10.06 7.42
N ALA A 187 -14.85 -10.48 8.68
CA ALA A 187 -15.76 -11.39 9.38
C ALA A 187 -17.20 -10.85 9.43
N SER A 188 -17.36 -9.56 9.73
CA SER A 188 -18.66 -8.90 9.77
C SER A 188 -19.39 -8.92 8.42
N VAL A 189 -18.65 -8.68 7.33
CA VAL A 189 -19.17 -8.68 5.96
C VAL A 189 -19.54 -10.10 5.53
N VAL A 190 -18.64 -11.07 5.68
CA VAL A 190 -18.87 -12.47 5.31
C VAL A 190 -20.10 -13.05 6.01
N ALA A 191 -20.31 -12.73 7.30
CA ALA A 191 -21.47 -13.18 8.06
C ALA A 191 -22.84 -12.70 7.53
N ARG A 192 -22.87 -11.71 6.62
CA ARG A 192 -24.11 -11.17 6.02
C ARG A 192 -24.26 -11.45 4.53
N LEU A 193 -23.19 -11.88 3.84
CA LEU A 193 -23.23 -12.09 2.39
C LEU A 193 -24.01 -13.36 2.05
N SER A 194 -24.85 -13.29 1.02
CA SER A 194 -25.47 -14.49 0.46
C SER A 194 -24.49 -15.19 -0.49
N GLU A 195 -24.42 -16.51 -0.40
CA GLU A 195 -23.61 -17.31 -1.31
C GLU A 195 -24.27 -17.51 -2.69
N PRO A 196 -23.48 -17.58 -3.78
CA PRO A 196 -22.03 -17.37 -3.79
C PRO A 196 -21.68 -15.88 -3.70
N TYR A 197 -20.55 -15.56 -3.07
CA TYR A 197 -20.08 -14.17 -2.93
C TYR A 197 -18.71 -13.93 -3.57
N PHE A 198 -18.48 -12.70 -4.00
CA PHE A 198 -17.17 -12.15 -4.35
C PHE A 198 -16.75 -11.14 -3.30
N LEU A 199 -15.62 -11.39 -2.64
CA LEU A 199 -15.04 -10.50 -1.66
C LEU A 199 -13.67 -9.99 -2.15
N PHE A 200 -13.52 -8.68 -2.18
CA PHE A 200 -12.22 -8.05 -2.36
C PHE A 200 -11.69 -7.57 -1.00
N VAL A 201 -10.46 -7.96 -0.66
CA VAL A 201 -9.76 -7.56 0.57
C VAL A 201 -8.44 -6.90 0.20
N ASN A 202 -8.16 -5.69 0.69
CA ASN A 202 -6.86 -5.04 0.49
C ASN A 202 -6.25 -4.64 1.84
N ILE A 203 -5.18 -5.36 2.18
CA ILE A 203 -4.35 -5.21 3.38
C ILE A 203 -3.19 -4.27 3.08
N THR A 204 -3.12 -3.13 3.78
CA THR A 204 -2.13 -2.07 3.50
C THR A 204 -1.01 -1.96 4.52
N THR A 205 -0.83 -2.96 5.37
CA THR A 205 0.04 -2.85 6.55
C THR A 205 1.52 -2.85 6.18
N ALA A 206 1.90 -3.48 5.06
CA ALA A 206 3.24 -3.40 4.49
C ALA A 206 3.57 -2.03 3.85
N HIS A 207 2.54 -1.20 3.58
CA HIS A 207 2.69 0.09 2.93
C HIS A 207 3.01 1.21 3.94
N LEU A 208 3.75 2.23 3.49
CA LEU A 208 4.01 3.46 4.24
C LEU A 208 2.73 4.19 4.73
N PRO A 209 2.76 4.94 5.83
CA PRO A 209 3.87 5.04 6.77
C PRO A 209 3.96 3.79 7.65
N ARG A 210 5.18 3.38 7.96
CA ARG A 210 5.50 2.11 8.65
C ARG A 210 5.00 2.11 10.08
N SER A 211 4.32 1.04 10.51
CA SER A 211 3.72 0.94 11.84
C SER A 211 3.42 -0.53 12.17
N PRO A 212 4.48 -1.35 12.33
CA PRO A 212 4.30 -2.78 12.53
C PRO A 212 3.72 -3.07 13.92
N ALA A 213 3.13 -4.25 14.08
CA ALA A 213 2.72 -4.71 15.40
C ALA A 213 3.94 -4.79 16.35
N PRO A 214 3.80 -4.49 17.65
CA PRO A 214 4.91 -4.50 18.60
C PRO A 214 5.70 -5.81 18.59
N ALA A 215 5.04 -6.97 18.51
CA ALA A 215 5.71 -8.27 18.43
C ALA A 215 6.53 -8.44 17.14
N ALA A 216 6.06 -7.91 16.01
CA ALA A 216 6.81 -7.94 14.76
C ALA A 216 8.01 -6.98 14.82
N LEU A 217 7.83 -5.78 15.38
CA LEU A 217 8.91 -4.83 15.61
C LEU A 217 10.02 -5.45 16.49
N GLU A 218 9.62 -6.10 17.59
CA GLU A 218 10.56 -6.75 18.51
C GLU A 218 11.33 -7.89 17.86
N ARG A 219 10.67 -8.67 17.01
CA ARG A 219 11.24 -9.85 16.34
C ARG A 219 12.15 -9.47 15.16
N PHE A 220 11.79 -8.45 14.38
CA PHE A 220 12.43 -8.17 13.11
C PHE A 220 13.37 -6.97 13.12
N VAL A 221 13.27 -6.08 14.11
CA VAL A 221 14.10 -4.88 14.21
C VAL A 221 15.06 -4.94 15.39
N ASP A 222 16.36 -4.89 15.06
CA ASP A 222 17.45 -4.84 16.02
C ASP A 222 17.28 -3.63 16.96
N PRO A 223 17.42 -3.80 18.29
CA PRO A 223 17.19 -2.74 19.26
C PRO A 223 17.99 -1.46 18.97
N GLU A 224 19.22 -1.61 18.50
CA GLU A 224 20.08 -0.48 18.15
C GLU A 224 19.58 0.30 16.93
N LEU A 225 18.82 -0.31 16.01
CA LEU A 225 18.32 0.33 14.80
C LEU A 225 17.01 1.09 15.00
N ARG A 226 16.28 0.87 16.10
CA ARG A 226 14.96 1.47 16.36
C ARG A 226 14.97 3.01 16.40
N GLU A 227 16.06 3.61 16.84
CA GLU A 227 16.19 5.08 16.85
C GLU A 227 16.70 5.64 15.51
N THR A 228 16.93 4.79 14.51
CA THR A 228 17.42 5.26 13.20
C THR A 228 16.29 5.98 12.46
N PRO A 229 16.50 7.23 12.00
CA PRO A 229 15.51 7.92 11.18
C PRO A 229 15.31 7.17 9.86
N VAL A 230 14.05 6.93 9.48
CA VAL A 230 13.71 6.35 8.17
C VAL A 230 12.98 7.39 7.32
N VAL A 231 13.12 7.28 5.99
CA VAL A 231 12.57 8.27 5.07
C VAL A 231 11.04 8.30 5.18
N PRO A 232 10.43 9.43 5.59
CA PRO A 232 9.02 9.43 6.02
C PRO A 232 7.99 9.43 4.90
N ASN A 233 8.39 9.59 3.64
CA ASN A 233 7.47 10.09 2.63
C ASN A 233 7.83 9.68 1.18
N GLU A 234 6.80 9.25 0.45
CA GLU A 234 6.74 8.98 -0.99
C GLU A 234 7.15 10.17 -1.90
N ARG A 235 7.34 11.37 -1.32
CA ARG A 235 7.66 12.58 -2.11
C ARG A 235 9.14 12.78 -2.40
N THR A 236 10.02 11.97 -1.80
CA THR A 236 11.47 12.01 -2.02
C THR A 236 11.99 10.61 -2.30
N ASN A 237 11.47 9.99 -3.36
CA ASN A 237 11.80 8.62 -3.74
C ASN A 237 13.17 8.48 -4.42
N ALA A 238 13.85 9.59 -4.72
CA ALA A 238 15.22 9.60 -5.21
C ALA A 238 16.13 10.27 -4.18
N LEU A 239 17.00 9.47 -3.57
CA LEU A 239 17.94 9.91 -2.55
C LEU A 239 19.24 10.33 -3.20
N ARG A 240 19.45 11.65 -3.28
CA ARG A 240 20.65 12.25 -3.89
C ARG A 240 21.96 11.63 -3.38
N ASP A 241 22.02 11.35 -2.08
CA ASP A 241 23.21 10.84 -1.40
C ASP A 241 23.05 9.36 -1.00
N GLY A 242 21.97 8.69 -1.43
CA GLY A 242 21.62 7.33 -1.03
C GLY A 242 21.21 7.19 0.44
N LEU A 243 21.10 5.94 0.91
CA LEU A 243 21.01 5.59 2.33
C LEU A 243 22.38 5.12 2.82
N SER A 244 22.75 5.49 4.04
CA SER A 244 23.82 4.80 4.74
C SER A 244 23.45 3.34 5.00
N GLU A 245 24.44 2.48 5.22
CA GLU A 245 24.20 1.06 5.49
C GLU A 245 23.27 0.86 6.70
N ARG A 246 23.45 1.68 7.75
CA ARG A 246 22.59 1.65 8.93
C ARG A 246 21.14 2.04 8.62
N GLU A 247 20.92 3.07 7.80
CA GLU A 247 19.58 3.48 7.38
C GLU A 247 18.91 2.42 6.49
N ARG A 248 19.68 1.80 5.59
CA ARG A 248 19.21 0.72 4.71
C ARG A 248 18.79 -0.52 5.51
N GLN A 249 19.61 -0.92 6.48
CA GLN A 249 19.29 -2.02 7.40
C GLN A 249 18.05 -1.71 8.23
N ALA A 250 17.98 -0.52 8.83
CA ALA A 250 16.82 -0.09 9.61
C ALA A 250 15.53 -0.09 8.77
N LEU A 251 15.59 0.44 7.55
CA LEU A 251 14.45 0.47 6.62
C LEU A 251 14.00 -0.94 6.20
N THR A 252 14.97 -1.80 5.86
CA THR A 252 14.73 -3.21 5.50
C THR A 252 14.08 -3.97 6.64
N GLN A 253 14.64 -3.90 7.84
CA GLN A 253 14.12 -4.64 8.99
C GLN A 253 12.73 -4.16 9.41
N LEU A 254 12.48 -2.85 9.30
CA LEU A 254 11.17 -2.29 9.55
C LEU A 254 10.15 -2.73 8.50
N TYR A 255 10.54 -2.79 7.23
CA TYR A 255 9.71 -3.36 6.17
C TYR A 255 9.36 -4.83 6.44
N ASP A 256 10.34 -5.65 6.85
CA ASP A 256 10.10 -7.06 7.20
C ASP A 256 9.11 -7.19 8.37
N ALA A 257 9.18 -6.26 9.35
CA ALA A 257 8.23 -6.20 10.47
C ALA A 257 6.81 -5.81 10.03
N ASP A 258 6.68 -4.86 9.10
CA ASP A 258 5.38 -4.47 8.53
C ASP A 258 4.78 -5.61 7.70
N LEU A 259 5.60 -6.29 6.88
CA LEU A 259 5.19 -7.44 6.09
C LEU A 259 4.74 -8.60 6.98
N ARG A 260 5.45 -8.85 8.10
CA ARG A 260 5.02 -9.82 9.12
C ARG A 260 3.67 -9.47 9.74
N THR A 261 3.40 -8.18 9.94
CA THR A 261 2.12 -7.73 10.47
C THR A 261 1.00 -7.92 9.44
N ALA A 262 1.26 -7.61 8.17
CA ALA A 262 0.34 -7.88 7.07
C ALA A 262 0.04 -9.38 6.90
N ASP A 263 1.05 -10.24 7.04
CA ASP A 263 0.89 -11.70 6.98
C ASP A 263 0.03 -12.24 8.13
N THR A 264 0.15 -11.70 9.34
CA THR A 264 -0.74 -12.06 10.44
C THR A 264 -2.20 -11.73 10.11
N GLN A 265 -2.46 -10.54 9.55
CA GLN A 265 -3.80 -10.15 9.11
C GLN A 265 -4.30 -11.04 7.95
N LEU A 266 -3.41 -11.44 7.04
CA LEU A 266 -3.73 -12.40 5.99
C LEU A 266 -4.18 -13.74 6.59
N GLY A 267 -3.46 -14.27 7.57
CA GLY A 267 -3.84 -15.52 8.25
C GLY A 267 -5.23 -15.45 8.87
N GLU A 268 -5.57 -14.34 9.53
CA GLU A 268 -6.91 -14.11 10.06
C GLU A 268 -7.98 -14.04 8.97
N VAL A 269 -7.71 -13.35 7.86
CA VAL A 269 -8.61 -13.28 6.71
C VAL A 269 -8.82 -14.66 6.09
N LEU A 270 -7.75 -15.43 5.86
CA LEU A 270 -7.82 -16.76 5.29
C LEU A 270 -8.63 -17.73 6.16
N ALA A 271 -8.51 -17.62 7.48
CA ALA A 271 -9.31 -18.42 8.41
C ALA A 271 -10.82 -18.09 8.36
N ILE A 272 -11.20 -16.88 7.93
CA ILE A 272 -12.60 -16.47 7.76
C ILE A 272 -13.21 -17.00 6.47
N VAL A 273 -12.40 -17.21 5.42
CA VAL A 273 -12.84 -17.58 4.06
C VAL A 273 -12.32 -18.95 3.61
N ASP A 274 -12.20 -19.89 4.55
CA ASP A 274 -11.58 -21.20 4.36
C ASP A 274 -12.32 -22.12 3.36
N ASP A 275 -13.56 -21.79 3.02
CA ASP A 275 -14.42 -22.48 2.06
C ASP A 275 -14.39 -21.89 0.64
N ALA A 276 -13.62 -20.81 0.42
CA ALA A 276 -13.63 -20.05 -0.82
C ALA A 276 -12.48 -20.40 -1.78
N PHE A 277 -12.68 -20.08 -3.06
CA PHE A 277 -11.55 -19.92 -3.98
C PHE A 277 -10.84 -18.59 -3.66
N VAL A 278 -9.60 -18.67 -3.19
CA VAL A 278 -8.82 -17.50 -2.76
C VAL A 278 -7.65 -17.25 -3.72
N ALA A 279 -7.49 -16.01 -4.17
CA ALA A 279 -6.29 -15.52 -4.83
C ALA A 279 -5.63 -14.46 -3.93
N VAL A 280 -4.37 -14.69 -3.56
CA VAL A 280 -3.54 -13.72 -2.83
C VAL A 280 -2.50 -13.14 -3.77
N VAL A 281 -2.49 -11.82 -3.91
CA VAL A 281 -1.56 -11.10 -4.80
C VAL A 281 -0.99 -9.87 -4.11
N SER A 282 -0.01 -9.23 -4.73
CA SER A 282 0.39 -7.86 -4.41
C SER A 282 0.05 -6.93 -5.57
N ASP A 283 -0.23 -5.66 -5.29
CA ASP A 283 -0.45 -4.67 -6.32
C ASP A 283 0.86 -4.17 -6.92
N HIS A 284 1.90 -3.97 -6.12
CA HIS A 284 3.27 -3.66 -6.54
C HIS A 284 4.26 -3.91 -5.39
N GLY A 285 5.57 -3.76 -5.63
CA GLY A 285 6.58 -3.73 -4.57
C GLY A 285 6.95 -2.29 -4.16
N GLU A 286 8.05 -2.16 -3.42
CA GLU A 286 8.71 -0.87 -3.17
C GLU A 286 10.23 -0.99 -3.12
N HIS A 287 10.93 0.11 -3.41
CA HIS A 287 12.37 0.23 -3.21
C HIS A 287 12.68 0.50 -1.73
N LEU A 288 13.70 -0.16 -1.21
CA LEU A 288 14.23 -0.07 0.15
C LEU A 288 15.67 0.49 0.16
N GLY A 289 16.05 1.23 -0.87
CA GLY A 289 17.36 1.84 -1.05
C GLY A 289 18.06 1.46 -2.36
N GLU A 290 17.56 0.44 -3.07
CA GLU A 290 18.11 0.00 -4.35
C GLU A 290 18.09 1.16 -5.36
N PHE A 291 19.17 1.29 -6.15
CA PHE A 291 19.33 2.38 -7.12
C PHE A 291 19.27 3.80 -6.51
N GLY A 292 19.43 3.93 -5.18
CA GLY A 292 19.22 5.19 -4.48
C GLY A 292 17.74 5.59 -4.42
N LEU A 293 16.83 4.63 -4.57
CA LEU A 293 15.39 4.82 -4.55
C LEU A 293 14.77 4.28 -3.26
N VAL A 294 13.71 4.93 -2.79
CA VAL A 294 12.86 4.43 -1.69
C VAL A 294 11.40 4.62 -2.07
N GLY A 295 10.54 3.68 -1.71
CA GLY A 295 9.12 3.70 -2.05
C GLY A 295 8.85 3.23 -3.48
N HIS A 296 7.74 3.66 -4.07
CA HIS A 296 7.26 3.16 -5.37
C HIS A 296 6.97 4.32 -6.34
N GLN A 297 6.13 4.12 -7.36
CA GLN A 297 5.70 5.07 -8.41
C GLN A 297 6.69 5.35 -9.56
N TYR A 298 8.00 5.33 -9.33
CA TYR A 298 8.98 5.92 -10.27
C TYR A 298 9.97 4.94 -10.89
N SER A 299 9.74 3.63 -10.71
CA SER A 299 10.64 2.59 -11.17
C SER A 299 9.88 1.38 -11.66
N VAL A 300 10.41 0.76 -12.71
CA VAL A 300 9.95 -0.51 -13.28
C VAL A 300 10.97 -1.64 -13.04
N PHE A 301 12.00 -1.38 -12.24
CA PHE A 301 13.00 -2.38 -11.89
C PHE A 301 12.46 -3.31 -10.81
N GLU A 302 12.79 -4.59 -10.95
CA GLU A 302 12.72 -5.53 -9.84
C GLU A 302 13.71 -5.08 -8.76
N PRO A 303 13.26 -4.88 -7.51
CA PRO A 303 14.17 -4.67 -6.40
C PRO A 303 15.07 -5.89 -6.23
N ALA A 304 16.37 -5.65 -6.08
CA ALA A 304 17.39 -6.68 -5.88
C ALA A 304 17.55 -7.08 -4.40
#